data_AF-A0A522DK55-F1
#
_entry.id   AF-A0A522DK55-F1
#
_cell.length_a   1.000
_cell.length_b   1.000
_cell.length_c   1.000
_cell.angle_alpha   90.00
_cell.angle_beta   90.00
_cell.angle_gamma   90.00
#
_symmetry.space_group_name_H-M   'P 1'
#
loop_
_entity.id
_entity.type
_entity.pdbx_description
1 polymer ?
#
loop_
_entity_poly.entity_id
_entity_poly.type
_entity_poly.pdbx_seq_one_letter_code
_entity_poly.pdbx_strand_id
1 'polypeptide(L)'
;MKKAYLKLITLAFVGILFSLSCSKGFLERTPKGTLDANTLANKKGVEALLIGAYAVLDGFIDGGGIFLGGWQSSGTNWVYGSICAGEAHKGSDAGDQPDVNPIETYTPTATNGYFDTKWRIVYEGITRCNSTLRIMADATDISAADRTRIEGEARFLRGHYHFEAKKMWDKVPYIDETMTDFNQPNDVDIWPMIEADLKFAYDNLPVTMNAKGRANKYAAGALYAKALMFQGKYAAAKTVLDDVYTNGKNAQGVKYKLLDKFSDNFNADTKNSTESVFAV
;
A
#
# COMPACT_ATOMS: atom_id res chain seq x y z
N MET A 1 57.59 -15.09 -51.90
CA MET A 1 57.74 -15.01 -50.43
C MET A 1 57.10 -13.75 -49.83
N LYS A 2 57.52 -12.51 -50.16
CA LYS A 2 56.94 -11.26 -49.58
C LYS A 2 55.41 -11.13 -49.65
N LYS A 3 54.76 -11.54 -50.75
CA LYS A 3 53.28 -11.50 -50.90
C LYS A 3 52.53 -12.50 -50.00
N ALA A 4 53.17 -13.60 -49.60
CA ALA A 4 52.55 -14.59 -48.70
C ALA A 4 52.56 -14.12 -47.24
N TYR A 5 53.64 -13.46 -46.82
CA TYR A 5 53.73 -12.83 -45.49
C TYR A 5 52.74 -11.67 -45.33
N LEU A 6 52.54 -10.87 -46.38
CA LEU A 6 51.54 -9.79 -46.34
C LEU A 6 50.12 -10.33 -46.17
N LYS A 7 49.76 -11.43 -46.85
CA LYS A 7 48.46 -12.10 -46.68
C LYS A 7 48.27 -12.68 -45.27
N LEU A 8 49.31 -13.27 -44.69
CA LEU A 8 49.28 -13.80 -43.32
C LEU A 8 49.14 -12.68 -42.27
N ILE A 9 49.81 -11.55 -42.47
CA ILE A 9 49.70 -10.36 -41.60
C ILE A 9 48.29 -9.77 -41.71
N THR A 10 47.72 -9.65 -42.92
CA THR A 10 46.35 -9.16 -43.09
C THR A 10 45.33 -10.11 -42.44
N LEU A 11 45.51 -11.42 -42.56
CA LEU A 11 44.62 -12.41 -41.93
C LEU A 11 44.69 -12.37 -40.40
N ALA A 12 45.90 -12.21 -39.85
CA ALA A 12 46.09 -12.03 -38.40
C ALA A 12 45.50 -10.71 -37.90
N PHE A 13 45.62 -9.62 -38.66
CA PHE A 13 45.06 -8.31 -38.30
C PHE A 13 43.52 -8.32 -38.36
N VAL A 14 42.92 -9.01 -39.33
CA VAL A 14 41.47 -9.22 -39.40
C VAL A 14 40.99 -10.09 -38.23
N GLY A 15 41.72 -11.13 -37.86
CA GLY A 15 41.40 -11.96 -36.68
C GLY A 15 41.41 -11.18 -35.36
N ILE A 16 42.35 -10.23 -35.19
CA ILE A 16 42.42 -9.33 -34.02
C ILE A 16 41.27 -8.31 -34.01
N LEU A 17 40.82 -7.85 -35.19
CA LEU A 17 39.66 -6.95 -35.29
C LEU A 17 38.34 -7.64 -34.92
N PHE A 18 38.20 -8.95 -35.19
CA PHE A 18 37.01 -9.72 -34.80
C PHE A 18 36.93 -10.00 -33.30
N SER A 19 38.06 -10.12 -32.59
CA SER A 19 38.06 -10.36 -31.13
C SER A 19 37.78 -9.10 -30.30
N LEU A 20 37.84 -7.91 -30.89
CA LEU A 20 37.55 -6.62 -30.24
C LEU A 20 36.11 -6.12 -30.47
N SER A 21 35.32 -6.78 -31.33
CA SER A 21 34.04 -6.24 -31.84
C SER A 21 32.81 -6.55 -30.98
N CYS A 22 32.91 -7.42 -29.98
CA CYS A 22 31.78 -7.75 -29.10
C CYS A 22 32.13 -7.55 -27.63
N SER A 23 32.27 -6.29 -27.20
CA SER A 23 32.20 -5.99 -25.78
C SER A 23 30.76 -6.20 -25.29
N LYS A 24 30.58 -6.91 -24.17
CA LYS A 24 29.25 -7.22 -23.58
C LYS A 24 28.38 -5.97 -23.38
N GLY A 25 29.00 -4.80 -23.18
CA GLY A 25 28.32 -3.51 -23.04
C GLY A 25 27.55 -3.00 -24.27
N PHE A 26 27.74 -3.56 -25.47
CA PHE A 26 26.89 -3.23 -26.63
C PHE A 26 25.50 -3.88 -26.54
N LEU A 27 25.42 -5.10 -25.98
CA LEU A 27 24.19 -5.87 -25.79
C LEU A 27 23.48 -5.53 -24.48
N GLU A 28 24.22 -5.10 -23.46
CA GLU A 28 23.69 -4.68 -22.17
C GLU A 28 23.42 -3.17 -22.14
N ARG A 29 22.41 -2.72 -22.89
CA ARG A 29 21.89 -1.35 -22.74
C ARG A 29 20.79 -1.35 -21.68
N THR A 30 21.10 -0.85 -20.49
CA THR A 30 20.05 -0.56 -19.50
C THR A 30 19.15 0.56 -20.01
N PRO A 31 17.82 0.44 -19.87
CA PRO A 31 16.91 1.50 -20.28
C PRO A 31 17.21 2.77 -19.47
N LYS A 32 17.41 3.89 -20.18
CA LYS A 32 17.69 5.18 -19.55
C LYS A 32 16.39 5.81 -19.09
N GLY A 33 16.35 6.30 -17.85
CA GLY A 33 15.17 6.97 -17.29
C GLY A 33 14.12 6.03 -16.70
N THR A 34 14.36 4.73 -16.66
CA THR A 34 13.51 3.76 -15.94
C THR A 34 14.14 3.42 -14.58
N LEU A 35 13.30 3.27 -13.56
CA LEU A 35 13.72 2.70 -12.29
C LEU A 35 13.59 1.18 -12.40
N ASP A 36 14.71 0.46 -12.42
CA ASP A 36 14.69 -1.00 -12.29
C ASP A 36 14.79 -1.43 -10.82
N ALA A 37 14.45 -2.69 -10.55
CA ALA A 37 14.45 -3.25 -9.20
C ALA A 37 15.80 -3.10 -8.49
N ASN A 38 16.91 -3.29 -9.22
CA ASN A 38 18.26 -3.18 -8.67
C ASN A 38 18.60 -1.73 -8.26
N THR A 39 18.11 -0.75 -9.02
CA THR A 39 18.27 0.69 -8.72
C THR A 39 17.48 1.08 -7.46
N LEU A 40 16.37 0.40 -7.19
CA LEU A 40 15.52 0.65 -6.02
C LEU A 40 15.91 -0.18 -4.78
N ALA A 41 16.75 -1.21 -4.94
CA ALA A 41 17.25 -2.07 -3.87
C ALA A 41 18.29 -1.36 -2.98
N ASN A 42 17.92 -0.21 -2.44
CA ASN A 42 18.64 0.54 -1.42
C ASN A 42 17.65 1.28 -0.51
N LYS A 43 18.12 1.81 0.62
CA LYS A 43 17.28 2.49 1.61
C LYS A 43 16.40 3.59 1.00
N LYS A 44 16.94 4.40 0.11
CA LYS A 44 16.19 5.51 -0.51
C LYS A 44 15.09 4.99 -1.44
N GLY A 45 15.39 3.98 -2.27
CA GLY A 45 14.43 3.38 -3.18
C GLY A 45 13.29 2.68 -2.45
N VAL A 46 13.61 1.90 -1.42
CA VAL A 46 12.61 1.20 -0.58
C VAL A 46 11.70 2.19 0.15
N GLU A 47 12.25 3.27 0.73
CA GLU A 47 11.44 4.30 1.36
C GLU A 47 10.52 5.03 0.36
N ALA A 48 10.99 5.25 -0.88
CA ALA A 48 10.17 5.85 -1.92
C ALA A 48 9.00 4.92 -2.33
N LEU A 49 9.25 3.62 -2.44
CA LEU A 49 8.21 2.62 -2.67
C LEU A 49 7.18 2.59 -1.53
N LEU A 50 7.65 2.63 -0.27
CA LEU A 50 6.79 2.68 0.90
C LEU A 50 5.91 3.94 0.90
N ILE A 51 6.47 5.10 0.58
CA ILE A 51 5.69 6.34 0.41
C ILE A 51 4.62 6.16 -0.68
N GLY A 52 4.98 5.51 -1.80
CA GLY A 52 4.03 5.18 -2.86
C GLY A 52 2.88 4.27 -2.39
N ALA A 53 3.13 3.37 -1.43
CA ALA A 53 2.11 2.53 -0.82
C ALA A 53 1.18 3.32 0.14
N TYR A 54 1.73 4.30 0.88
CA TYR A 54 0.92 5.24 1.69
C TYR A 54 0.05 6.15 0.82
N ALA A 55 0.55 6.57 -0.34
CA ALA A 55 -0.13 7.53 -1.22
C ALA A 55 -1.47 7.01 -1.78
N VAL A 56 -1.77 5.71 -1.67
CA VAL A 56 -3.04 5.11 -2.14
C VAL A 56 -4.14 5.16 -1.07
N LEU A 57 -3.81 5.50 0.19
CA LEU A 57 -4.78 5.53 1.29
C LEU A 57 -5.91 6.56 1.11
N ASP A 58 -5.66 7.63 0.34
CA ASP A 58 -6.69 8.62 0.02
C ASP A 58 -7.71 8.10 -1.01
N GLY A 59 -7.44 6.94 -1.60
CA GLY A 59 -8.26 6.28 -2.60
C GLY A 59 -7.95 6.70 -4.03
N PHE A 60 -6.87 7.42 -4.30
CA PHE A 60 -6.47 7.85 -5.64
C PHE A 60 -5.21 7.12 -6.14
N ILE A 61 -5.14 6.94 -7.46
CA ILE A 61 -3.93 6.46 -8.14
C ILE A 61 -3.57 7.41 -9.29
N ASP A 62 -2.28 7.71 -9.42
CA ASP A 62 -1.76 8.62 -10.43
C ASP A 62 -1.98 8.09 -11.86
N GLY A 63 -2.31 8.97 -12.81
CA GLY A 63 -2.54 8.61 -14.21
C GLY A 63 -3.96 8.12 -14.55
N GLY A 64 -4.85 8.03 -13.57
CA GLY A 64 -6.23 7.60 -13.78
C GLY A 64 -7.26 8.73 -13.97
N GLY A 65 -6.82 9.99 -13.94
CA GLY A 65 -7.69 11.16 -14.02
C GLY A 65 -8.68 11.26 -12.86
N ILE A 66 -9.67 12.16 -12.99
CA ILE A 66 -10.74 12.41 -12.00
C ILE A 66 -11.66 11.18 -11.80
N PHE A 67 -11.46 10.11 -12.59
CA PHE A 67 -12.35 8.95 -12.66
C PHE A 67 -11.82 7.68 -12.00
N LEU A 68 -10.52 7.62 -11.64
CA LEU A 68 -9.93 6.48 -10.92
C LEU A 68 -9.46 6.92 -9.52
N GLY A 69 -10.44 7.25 -8.70
CA GLY A 69 -10.27 7.71 -7.34
C GLY A 69 -11.44 8.61 -6.91
N GLY A 70 -11.50 8.95 -5.63
CA GLY A 70 -12.55 9.82 -5.10
C GLY A 70 -13.65 9.05 -4.38
N TRP A 71 -14.92 9.36 -4.64
CA TRP A 71 -16.06 8.79 -3.91
C TRP A 71 -16.15 7.26 -3.99
N GLN A 72 -15.68 6.69 -5.09
CA GLN A 72 -15.66 5.25 -5.39
C GLN A 72 -14.69 4.47 -4.49
N SER A 73 -13.66 5.11 -3.93
CA SER A 73 -12.54 4.39 -3.31
C SER A 73 -11.94 5.11 -2.10
N SER A 74 -12.44 6.29 -1.75
CA SER A 74 -11.99 7.08 -0.60
C SER A 74 -11.98 6.25 0.69
N GLY A 75 -10.97 6.50 1.53
CA GLY A 75 -10.88 5.90 2.86
C GLY A 75 -12.07 6.23 3.78
N THR A 76 -12.82 7.29 3.50
CA THR A 76 -14.08 7.61 4.21
C THR A 76 -15.16 6.55 3.98
N ASN A 77 -15.08 5.83 2.85
CA ASN A 77 -16.11 4.92 2.38
C ASN A 77 -17.51 5.56 2.36
N TRP A 78 -17.63 6.87 2.09
CA TRP A 78 -18.90 7.59 2.16
C TRP A 78 -20.05 6.89 1.43
N VAL A 79 -19.79 6.38 0.21
CA VAL A 79 -20.79 5.67 -0.60
C VAL A 79 -21.23 4.34 0.04
N TYR A 80 -20.26 3.53 0.46
CA TYR A 80 -20.54 2.17 0.96
C TYR A 80 -20.93 2.13 2.44
N GLY A 81 -20.45 3.09 3.21
CA GLY A 81 -20.55 3.14 4.67
C GLY A 81 -21.60 4.12 5.18
N SER A 82 -21.79 5.27 4.53
CA SER A 82 -22.77 6.27 4.96
C SER A 82 -24.03 6.25 4.11
N ILE A 83 -23.92 6.24 2.78
CA ILE A 83 -25.11 6.22 1.90
C ILE A 83 -25.86 4.90 2.05
N CYS A 84 -25.20 3.75 1.88
CA CYS A 84 -25.86 2.46 2.10
C CYS A 84 -26.41 2.30 3.53
N ALA A 85 -25.76 2.90 4.54
CA ALA A 85 -26.26 2.83 5.92
C ALA A 85 -27.44 3.77 6.20
N GLY A 86 -27.82 4.64 5.25
CA GLY A 86 -28.90 5.60 5.40
C GLY A 86 -28.55 6.87 6.18
N GLU A 87 -27.26 7.13 6.42
CA GLU A 87 -26.80 8.35 7.10
C GLU A 87 -26.69 9.55 6.14
N ALA A 88 -26.58 9.28 4.85
CA ALA A 88 -26.44 10.29 3.80
C ALA A 88 -27.16 9.84 2.52
N HIS A 89 -27.45 10.81 1.65
CA HIS A 89 -27.85 10.55 0.27
C HIS A 89 -26.79 11.13 -0.66
N LYS A 90 -26.69 10.59 -1.88
CA LYS A 90 -25.80 11.11 -2.93
C LYS A 90 -25.95 12.63 -3.11
N GLY A 91 -27.19 13.14 -2.99
CA GLY A 91 -27.52 14.52 -3.33
C GLY A 91 -27.41 14.77 -4.85
N SER A 92 -27.53 16.03 -5.28
CA SER A 92 -27.49 16.43 -6.69
C SER A 92 -28.71 15.94 -7.51
N ASP A 93 -28.60 15.87 -8.83
CA ASP A 93 -29.64 15.37 -9.75
C ASP A 93 -29.46 13.89 -10.12
N ALA A 94 -30.43 13.32 -10.86
CA ALA A 94 -30.47 11.89 -11.20
C ALA A 94 -29.39 11.45 -12.21
N GLY A 95 -28.84 12.36 -13.00
CA GLY A 95 -27.81 12.07 -14.00
C GLY A 95 -26.38 12.12 -13.45
N ASP A 96 -26.17 12.77 -12.31
CA ASP A 96 -24.86 12.87 -11.65
C ASP A 96 -24.54 11.61 -10.82
N GLN A 97 -23.38 11.00 -11.04
CA GLN A 97 -22.93 9.76 -10.39
C GLN A 97 -24.03 8.65 -10.36
N PRO A 98 -24.59 8.24 -11.51
CA PRO A 98 -25.77 7.38 -11.57
C PRO A 98 -25.55 5.98 -10.96
N ASP A 99 -24.29 5.55 -10.87
CA ASP A 99 -23.89 4.26 -10.27
C ASP A 99 -24.06 4.21 -8.75
N VAL A 100 -24.19 5.35 -8.06
CA VAL A 100 -24.43 5.39 -6.61
C VAL A 100 -25.87 4.99 -6.26
N ASN A 101 -26.84 5.35 -7.10
CA ASN A 101 -28.26 5.06 -6.86
C ASN A 101 -28.54 3.56 -6.64
N PRO A 102 -28.11 2.63 -7.53
CA PRO A 102 -28.33 1.21 -7.30
C PRO A 102 -27.54 0.66 -6.10
N ILE A 103 -26.45 1.32 -5.67
CA ILE A 103 -25.72 0.95 -4.45
C ILE A 103 -26.54 1.33 -3.21
N GLU A 104 -27.12 2.52 -3.21
CA GLU A 104 -28.01 3.02 -2.15
C GLU A 104 -29.27 2.15 -2.01
N THR A 105 -29.87 1.73 -3.12
CA THR A 105 -31.09 0.90 -3.11
C THR A 105 -30.84 -0.60 -3.04
N TYR A 106 -29.59 -1.03 -2.81
CA TYR A 106 -29.21 -2.45 -2.74
C TYR A 106 -29.55 -3.26 -4.00
N THR A 107 -29.52 -2.62 -5.16
CA THR A 107 -29.72 -3.25 -6.48
C THR A 107 -28.53 -3.05 -7.43
N PRO A 108 -27.25 -3.11 -6.99
CA PRO A 108 -26.13 -3.02 -7.91
C PRO A 108 -26.03 -4.26 -8.80
N THR A 109 -25.49 -4.08 -10.00
CA THR A 109 -25.09 -5.19 -10.88
C THR A 109 -23.59 -5.37 -10.86
N ALA A 110 -23.11 -6.51 -11.37
CA ALA A 110 -21.67 -6.79 -11.49
C ALA A 110 -20.92 -5.81 -12.41
N THR A 111 -21.64 -5.01 -13.21
CA THR A 111 -21.06 -4.02 -14.14
C THR A 111 -20.99 -2.61 -13.54
N ASN A 112 -21.34 -2.42 -12.26
CA ASN A 112 -21.27 -1.11 -11.62
C ASN A 112 -19.81 -0.70 -11.38
N GLY A 113 -19.39 0.42 -11.99
CA GLY A 113 -17.99 0.85 -12.04
C GLY A 113 -17.39 1.28 -10.70
N TYR A 114 -18.21 1.58 -9.69
CA TYR A 114 -17.72 1.90 -8.35
C TYR A 114 -17.01 0.70 -7.73
N PHE A 115 -17.56 -0.50 -7.86
CA PHE A 115 -16.94 -1.71 -7.30
C PHE A 115 -15.63 -2.06 -8.01
N ASP A 116 -15.57 -1.91 -9.34
CA ASP A 116 -14.32 -2.11 -10.09
C ASP A 116 -13.24 -1.11 -9.65
N THR A 117 -13.61 0.17 -9.49
CA THR A 117 -12.67 1.19 -9.02
C THR A 117 -12.16 0.89 -7.61
N LYS A 118 -13.05 0.57 -6.66
CA LYS A 118 -12.66 0.17 -5.29
C LYS A 118 -11.72 -1.03 -5.31
N TRP A 119 -12.03 -2.05 -6.12
CA TRP A 119 -11.21 -3.25 -6.26
C TRP A 119 -9.80 -2.89 -6.74
N ARG A 120 -9.71 -2.14 -7.83
CA ARG A 120 -8.42 -1.75 -8.44
C ARG A 120 -7.55 -0.93 -7.48
N ILE A 121 -8.13 0.00 -6.74
CA ILE A 121 -7.40 0.82 -5.75
C ILE A 121 -6.86 -0.05 -4.61
N VAL A 122 -7.69 -0.93 -4.07
CA VAL A 122 -7.28 -1.80 -2.96
C VAL A 122 -6.15 -2.75 -3.38
N TYR A 123 -6.24 -3.37 -4.56
CA TYR A 123 -5.18 -4.26 -5.07
C TYR A 123 -3.94 -3.52 -5.57
N GLU A 124 -4.06 -2.28 -6.02
CA GLU A 124 -2.91 -1.42 -6.27
C GLU A 124 -2.15 -1.14 -4.96
N GLY A 125 -2.85 -0.79 -3.89
CA GLY A 125 -2.27 -0.62 -2.56
C GLY A 125 -1.52 -1.87 -2.09
N ILE A 126 -2.14 -3.04 -2.22
CA ILE A 126 -1.52 -4.35 -1.91
C ILE A 126 -0.24 -4.56 -2.75
N THR A 127 -0.31 -4.30 -4.06
CA THR A 127 0.82 -4.49 -4.98
C THR A 127 2.00 -3.58 -4.64
N ARG A 128 1.76 -2.34 -4.21
CA ARG A 128 2.80 -1.42 -3.76
C ARG A 128 3.43 -1.84 -2.44
N CYS A 129 2.65 -2.36 -1.50
CA CYS A 129 3.17 -2.94 -0.26
C CYS A 129 4.07 -4.14 -0.57
N ASN A 130 3.60 -5.06 -1.42
CA ASN A 130 4.34 -6.26 -1.81
C ASN A 130 5.63 -5.91 -2.57
N SER A 131 5.60 -4.89 -3.42
CA SER A 131 6.80 -4.40 -4.12
C SER A 131 7.82 -3.80 -3.16
N THR A 132 7.37 -3.05 -2.14
CA THR A 132 8.23 -2.52 -1.08
C THR A 132 8.95 -3.65 -0.34
N LEU A 133 8.20 -4.67 0.10
CA LEU A 133 8.74 -5.81 0.84
C LEU A 133 9.72 -6.64 0.01
N ARG A 134 9.37 -6.92 -1.24
CA ARG A 134 10.23 -7.69 -2.17
C ARG A 134 11.54 -6.97 -2.46
N ILE A 135 11.50 -5.68 -2.81
CA ILE A 135 12.71 -4.91 -3.13
C ILE A 135 13.58 -4.68 -1.88
N MET A 136 12.96 -4.55 -0.70
CA MET A 136 13.69 -4.46 0.56
C MET A 136 14.50 -5.71 0.87
N ALA A 137 14.04 -6.90 0.45
CA ALA A 137 14.78 -8.15 0.65
C ALA A 137 16.16 -8.14 -0.02
N ASP A 138 16.27 -7.47 -1.18
CA ASP A 138 17.52 -7.38 -1.96
C ASP A 138 18.41 -6.20 -1.55
N ALA A 139 17.85 -5.20 -0.85
CA ALA A 139 18.62 -4.05 -0.39
C ALA A 139 19.63 -4.46 0.69
N THR A 140 20.84 -3.92 0.66
CA THR A 140 21.93 -4.28 1.61
C THR A 140 22.33 -3.15 2.56
N ASP A 141 21.91 -1.92 2.30
CA ASP A 141 22.26 -0.70 3.05
C ASP A 141 21.22 -0.30 4.12
N ILE A 142 20.19 -1.11 4.33
CA ILE A 142 19.12 -0.85 5.30
C ILE A 142 19.47 -1.48 6.65
N SER A 143 19.48 -0.65 7.69
CA SER A 143 19.70 -1.08 9.08
C SER A 143 18.61 -2.06 9.53
N ALA A 144 18.90 -2.94 10.49
CA ALA A 144 17.91 -3.89 11.01
C ALA A 144 16.67 -3.18 11.57
N ALA A 145 16.86 -2.09 12.32
CA ALA A 145 15.76 -1.29 12.86
C ALA A 145 14.89 -0.65 11.76
N ASP A 146 15.51 -0.13 10.69
CA ASP A 146 14.77 0.39 9.55
C ASP A 146 14.02 -0.70 8.80
N ARG A 147 14.60 -1.90 8.62
CA ARG A 147 13.91 -3.03 7.97
C ARG A 147 12.66 -3.42 8.75
N THR A 148 12.77 -3.60 10.05
CA THR A 148 11.62 -3.95 10.91
C THR A 148 10.54 -2.86 10.88
N ARG A 149 10.93 -1.58 10.88
CA ARG A 149 9.98 -0.48 10.73
C ARG A 149 9.30 -0.50 9.36
N ILE A 150 10.06 -0.55 8.26
CA ILE A 150 9.54 -0.54 6.89
C ILE A 150 8.61 -1.74 6.67
N GLU A 151 8.99 -2.93 7.15
CA GLU A 151 8.13 -4.12 7.11
C GLU A 151 6.84 -3.91 7.89
N GLY A 152 6.93 -3.36 9.11
CA GLY A 152 5.75 -3.03 9.92
C GLY A 152 4.81 -2.04 9.23
N GLU A 153 5.34 -0.99 8.60
CA GLU A 153 4.55 -0.01 7.87
C GLU A 153 3.90 -0.63 6.62
N ALA A 154 4.65 -1.40 5.83
CA ALA A 154 4.14 -2.06 4.63
C ALA A 154 3.07 -3.12 4.96
N ARG A 155 3.24 -3.89 6.04
CA ARG A 155 2.23 -4.84 6.51
C ARG A 155 1.01 -4.17 7.13
N PHE A 156 1.17 -3.06 7.86
CA PHE A 156 0.03 -2.25 8.31
C PHE A 156 -0.86 -1.85 7.12
N LEU A 157 -0.23 -1.32 6.06
CA LEU A 157 -0.93 -0.90 4.84
C LEU A 157 -1.54 -2.11 4.10
N ARG A 158 -0.80 -3.20 3.92
CA ARG A 158 -1.33 -4.41 3.26
C ARG A 158 -2.51 -5.02 4.02
N GLY A 159 -2.42 -5.06 5.35
CA GLY A 159 -3.51 -5.47 6.23
C GLY A 159 -4.72 -4.55 6.12
N HIS A 160 -4.51 -3.23 6.05
CA HIS A 160 -5.57 -2.26 5.77
C HIS A 160 -6.28 -2.54 4.43
N TYR A 161 -5.52 -2.67 3.34
CA TYR A 161 -6.09 -2.89 2.01
C TYR A 161 -6.84 -4.22 1.91
N HIS A 162 -6.27 -5.32 2.38
CA HIS A 162 -7.00 -6.60 2.43
C HIS A 162 -8.24 -6.54 3.32
N PHE A 163 -8.18 -5.79 4.44
CA PHE A 163 -9.35 -5.58 5.29
C PHE A 163 -10.44 -4.75 4.57
N GLU A 164 -10.09 -3.73 3.79
CA GLU A 164 -11.04 -3.01 2.93
C GLU A 164 -11.71 -3.96 1.92
N ALA A 165 -10.94 -4.83 1.24
CA ALA A 165 -11.50 -5.83 0.33
C ALA A 165 -12.42 -6.83 1.05
N LYS A 166 -11.99 -7.32 2.22
CA LYS A 166 -12.76 -8.28 3.04
C LYS A 166 -14.12 -7.71 3.44
N LYS A 167 -14.20 -6.44 3.82
CA LYS A 167 -15.48 -5.77 4.16
C LYS A 167 -16.42 -5.64 2.96
N MET A 168 -15.87 -5.43 1.77
CA MET A 168 -16.65 -5.18 0.55
C MET A 168 -17.19 -6.47 -0.08
N TRP A 169 -16.38 -7.54 -0.12
CA TRP A 169 -16.71 -8.74 -0.89
C TRP A 169 -16.70 -10.04 -0.10
N ASP A 170 -16.21 -10.04 1.15
CA ASP A 170 -15.97 -11.21 2.00
C ASP A 170 -14.98 -12.25 1.41
N LYS A 171 -15.24 -12.76 0.21
CA LYS A 171 -14.42 -13.75 -0.51
C LYS A 171 -13.52 -13.08 -1.53
N VAL A 172 -12.27 -12.85 -1.15
CA VAL A 172 -11.23 -12.25 -1.98
C VAL A 172 -9.91 -13.03 -1.83
N PRO A 173 -9.06 -13.10 -2.86
CA PRO A 173 -7.75 -13.69 -2.69
C PRO A 173 -6.88 -12.84 -1.76
N TYR A 174 -6.02 -13.50 -0.98
CA TYR A 174 -4.93 -12.83 -0.28
C TYR A 174 -3.69 -12.85 -1.19
N ILE A 175 -3.09 -11.68 -1.44
CA ILE A 175 -1.91 -11.55 -2.30
C ILE A 175 -0.74 -10.95 -1.50
N ASP A 176 0.38 -11.66 -1.43
CA ASP A 176 1.60 -11.20 -0.75
C ASP A 176 2.82 -11.08 -1.69
N GLU A 177 3.95 -10.66 -1.14
CA GLU A 177 5.20 -10.43 -1.84
C GLU A 177 5.87 -11.71 -2.36
N THR A 178 5.47 -12.87 -1.86
CA THR A 178 6.03 -14.19 -2.21
C THR A 178 5.36 -14.79 -3.44
N MET A 179 4.18 -14.29 -3.81
CA MET A 179 3.41 -14.80 -4.93
C MET A 179 3.97 -14.33 -6.28
N THR A 180 4.05 -15.27 -7.21
CA THR A 180 4.43 -15.04 -8.62
C THR A 180 3.26 -15.20 -9.58
N ASP A 181 2.21 -15.92 -9.18
CA ASP A 181 0.93 -16.02 -9.88
C ASP A 181 -0.13 -15.19 -9.14
N PHE A 182 -0.73 -14.22 -9.82
CA PHE A 182 -1.76 -13.37 -9.26
C PHE A 182 -3.18 -13.93 -9.46
N ASN A 183 -3.34 -15.01 -10.23
CA ASN A 183 -4.62 -15.70 -10.40
C ASN A 183 -4.88 -16.65 -9.21
N GLN A 184 -5.02 -16.07 -8.02
CA GLN A 184 -5.28 -16.82 -6.80
C GLN A 184 -6.77 -17.07 -6.61
N PRO A 185 -7.17 -18.25 -6.08
CA PRO A 185 -8.56 -18.51 -5.73
C PRO A 185 -8.99 -17.63 -4.55
N ASN A 186 -10.30 -17.40 -4.44
CA ASN A 186 -10.93 -16.64 -3.35
C ASN A 186 -11.75 -17.52 -2.40
N ASP A 187 -11.36 -18.78 -2.29
CA ASP A 187 -12.03 -19.82 -1.51
C ASP A 187 -11.52 -19.95 -0.06
N VAL A 188 -10.39 -19.31 0.25
CA VAL A 188 -9.79 -19.26 1.59
C VAL A 188 -10.24 -18.02 2.36
N ASP A 189 -10.50 -18.18 3.65
CA ASP A 189 -10.72 -17.04 4.54
C ASP A 189 -9.40 -16.34 4.88
N ILE A 190 -9.31 -15.06 4.52
CA ILE A 190 -8.08 -14.27 4.61
C ILE A 190 -7.91 -13.54 5.95
N TRP A 191 -8.87 -13.67 6.87
CA TRP A 191 -8.78 -13.06 8.20
C TRP A 191 -7.48 -13.36 8.97
N PRO A 192 -6.98 -14.61 9.01
CA PRO A 192 -5.72 -14.92 9.69
C PRO A 192 -4.53 -14.14 9.13
N MET A 193 -4.50 -13.90 7.81
CA MET A 193 -3.43 -13.16 7.14
C MET A 193 -3.53 -11.66 7.43
N ILE A 194 -4.75 -11.10 7.41
CA ILE A 194 -5.00 -9.71 7.82
C ILE A 194 -4.55 -9.49 9.28
N GLU A 195 -4.90 -10.40 10.18
CA GLU A 195 -4.47 -10.33 11.58
C GLU A 195 -2.96 -10.45 11.72
N ALA A 196 -2.31 -11.35 10.98
CA ALA A 196 -0.86 -11.52 11.04
C ALA A 196 -0.13 -10.23 10.64
N ASP A 197 -0.56 -9.58 9.58
CA ASP A 197 0.01 -8.30 9.12
C ASP A 197 -0.19 -7.17 10.13
N LEU A 198 -1.42 -6.97 10.59
CA LEU A 198 -1.75 -5.90 11.53
C LEU A 198 -1.12 -6.11 12.91
N LYS A 199 -1.06 -7.37 13.37
CA LYS A 199 -0.40 -7.73 14.63
C LYS A 199 1.11 -7.54 14.53
N PHE A 200 1.73 -7.95 13.43
CA PHE A 200 3.16 -7.71 13.22
C PHE A 200 3.48 -6.22 13.29
N ALA A 201 2.67 -5.38 12.63
CA ALA A 201 2.84 -3.93 12.69
C ALA A 201 2.68 -3.39 14.12
N TYR A 202 1.66 -3.80 14.86
CA TYR A 202 1.44 -3.40 16.25
C TYR A 202 2.59 -3.82 17.20
N ASP A 203 3.15 -5.01 16.99
CA ASP A 203 4.22 -5.53 17.84
C ASP A 203 5.57 -4.84 17.57
N ASN A 204 5.82 -4.45 16.32
CA ASN A 204 7.16 -4.05 15.87
C ASN A 204 7.34 -2.57 15.52
N LEU A 205 6.25 -1.84 15.23
CA LEU A 205 6.37 -0.43 14.88
C LEU A 205 6.86 0.39 16.10
N PRO A 206 7.72 1.40 15.88
CA PRO A 206 8.04 2.37 16.91
C PRO A 206 6.82 3.13 17.41
N VAL A 207 6.87 3.60 18.66
CA VAL A 207 5.86 4.52 19.21
C VAL A 207 5.93 5.89 18.54
N THR A 208 7.15 6.36 18.26
CA THR A 208 7.42 7.65 17.62
C THR A 208 8.04 7.45 16.25
N MET A 209 7.54 8.19 15.26
CA MET A 209 7.97 8.13 13.88
C MET A 209 8.64 9.44 13.47
N ASN A 210 9.40 9.40 12.38
CA ASN A 210 10.06 10.57 11.80
C ASN A 210 9.13 11.48 10.98
N ALA A 211 7.87 11.11 10.80
CA ALA A 211 6.87 11.90 10.06
C ALA A 211 5.47 11.68 10.64
N LYS A 212 4.61 12.71 10.55
CA LYS A 212 3.30 12.69 11.22
C LYS A 212 2.27 11.75 10.60
N GLY A 213 2.32 11.59 9.28
CA GLY A 213 1.41 10.71 8.54
C GLY A 213 1.86 9.25 8.47
N ARG A 214 2.92 8.85 9.19
CA ARG A 214 3.34 7.43 9.25
C ARG A 214 2.59 6.71 10.35
N ALA A 215 2.17 5.48 10.07
CA ALA A 215 1.57 4.62 11.07
C ALA A 215 2.62 4.26 12.13
N ASN A 216 2.28 4.49 13.40
CA ASN A 216 3.08 4.05 14.53
C ASN A 216 2.45 2.80 15.18
N LYS A 217 3.07 2.29 16.23
CA LYS A 217 2.55 1.16 17.03
C LYS A 217 1.05 1.28 17.31
N TYR A 218 0.60 2.42 17.82
CA TYR A 218 -0.76 2.54 18.31
C TYR A 218 -1.78 2.74 17.20
N ALA A 219 -1.39 3.33 16.07
CA ALA A 219 -2.21 3.32 14.86
C ALA A 219 -2.45 1.89 14.35
N ALA A 220 -1.40 1.06 14.31
CA ALA A 220 -1.51 -0.35 13.96
C ALA A 220 -2.35 -1.14 14.98
N GLY A 221 -2.17 -0.87 16.28
CA GLY A 221 -2.98 -1.47 17.35
C GLY A 221 -4.47 -1.15 17.23
N ALA A 222 -4.82 0.11 16.94
CA ALA A 222 -6.21 0.51 16.73
C ALA A 222 -6.84 -0.20 15.52
N LEU A 223 -6.12 -0.32 14.40
CA LEU A 223 -6.61 -1.03 13.22
C LEU A 223 -6.70 -2.55 13.46
N TYR A 224 -5.72 -3.14 14.14
CA TYR A 224 -5.74 -4.56 14.54
C TYR A 224 -6.94 -4.87 15.43
N ALA A 225 -7.19 -4.05 16.44
CA ALA A 225 -8.38 -4.18 17.28
C ALA A 225 -9.67 -4.07 16.46
N LYS A 226 -9.74 -3.13 15.50
CA LYS A 226 -10.90 -3.02 14.59
C LYS A 226 -11.13 -4.29 13.78
N ALA A 227 -10.07 -4.88 13.22
CA ALA A 227 -10.16 -6.16 12.52
C ALA A 227 -10.65 -7.30 13.43
N LEU A 228 -10.17 -7.36 14.68
CA LEU A 228 -10.64 -8.34 15.67
C LEU A 228 -12.13 -8.16 16.00
N MET A 229 -12.61 -6.91 16.13
CA MET A 229 -14.03 -6.64 16.38
C MET A 229 -14.92 -7.08 15.21
N PHE A 230 -14.49 -6.87 13.96
CA PHE A 230 -15.22 -7.34 12.77
C PHE A 230 -15.39 -8.86 12.74
N GLN A 231 -14.48 -9.60 13.39
CA GLN A 231 -14.55 -11.05 13.54
C GLN A 231 -15.29 -11.51 14.80
N GLY A 232 -15.83 -10.60 15.62
CA GLY A 232 -16.45 -10.93 16.91
C GLY A 232 -15.46 -11.34 18.00
N LYS A 233 -14.14 -11.14 17.82
CA LYS A 233 -13.09 -11.48 18.79
C LYS A 233 -12.95 -10.40 19.87
N TYR A 234 -14.04 -10.08 20.56
CA TYR A 234 -14.13 -8.91 21.45
C TYR A 234 -13.13 -8.95 22.62
N ALA A 235 -12.88 -10.11 23.21
CA ALA A 235 -11.92 -10.23 24.32
C ALA A 235 -10.49 -9.88 23.87
N ALA A 236 -10.07 -10.36 22.71
CA ALA A 236 -8.77 -10.03 22.14
C ALA A 236 -8.70 -8.53 21.74
N ALA A 237 -9.76 -8.01 21.12
CA ALA A 237 -9.85 -6.60 20.75
C ALA A 237 -9.73 -5.69 21.98
N LYS A 238 -10.42 -6.03 23.08
CA LYS A 238 -10.38 -5.28 24.34
C LYS A 238 -8.96 -5.16 24.87
N THR A 239 -8.18 -6.26 24.90
CA THR A 239 -6.79 -6.23 25.36
C THR A 239 -5.93 -5.24 24.57
N VAL A 240 -6.09 -5.19 23.24
CA VAL A 240 -5.35 -4.24 22.39
C VAL A 240 -5.83 -2.81 22.62
N LEU A 241 -7.15 -2.60 22.72
CA LEU A 241 -7.74 -1.28 22.97
C LEU A 241 -7.37 -0.72 24.35
N ASP A 242 -7.25 -1.57 25.38
CA ASP A 242 -6.81 -1.16 26.72
C ASP A 242 -5.36 -0.63 26.68
N ASP A 243 -4.48 -1.23 25.87
CA ASP A 243 -3.11 -0.71 25.66
C ASP A 243 -3.13 0.62 24.89
N VAL A 244 -3.90 0.71 23.79
CA VAL A 244 -4.01 1.96 23.02
C VAL A 244 -4.58 3.09 23.89
N TYR A 245 -5.58 2.81 24.74
CA TYR A 245 -6.13 3.79 25.68
C TYR A 245 -5.09 4.19 26.73
N THR A 246 -4.48 3.23 27.42
CA THR A 246 -3.60 3.46 28.58
C THR A 246 -2.26 4.05 28.16
N ASN A 247 -1.66 3.57 27.08
CA ASN A 247 -0.29 3.89 26.67
C ASN A 247 -0.21 4.63 25.33
N GLY A 248 -1.30 4.69 24.55
CA GLY A 248 -1.29 5.21 23.19
C GLY A 248 -0.83 6.66 23.06
N LYS A 249 0.00 6.88 22.05
CA LYS A 249 0.54 8.16 21.61
C LYS A 249 0.45 8.25 20.10
N ASN A 250 0.28 9.46 19.56
CA ASN A 250 0.40 9.69 18.12
C ASN A 250 1.85 9.50 17.65
N ALA A 251 2.07 9.58 16.33
CA ALA A 251 3.39 9.39 15.73
C ALA A 251 4.46 10.37 16.21
N GLN A 252 4.12 11.50 16.86
CA GLN A 252 5.09 12.43 17.45
C GLN A 252 5.33 12.18 18.95
N GLY A 253 4.73 11.13 19.52
CA GLY A 253 4.86 10.80 20.94
C GLY A 253 3.94 11.59 21.85
N VAL A 254 2.94 12.30 21.31
CA VAL A 254 1.94 13.00 22.11
C VAL A 254 0.87 12.01 22.56
N LYS A 255 0.60 11.95 23.86
CA LYS A 255 -0.43 11.09 24.45
C LYS A 255 -1.80 11.40 23.83
N TYR A 256 -2.56 10.37 23.49
CA TYR A 256 -3.91 10.57 22.97
C TYR A 256 -4.83 11.20 24.02
N LYS A 257 -5.64 12.17 23.58
CA LYS A 257 -6.67 12.86 24.37
C LYS A 257 -7.74 13.36 23.42
N LEU A 258 -9.01 13.22 23.81
CA LEU A 258 -10.13 13.90 23.15
C LEU A 258 -9.89 15.41 23.14
N LEU A 259 -10.23 16.05 22.03
CA LEU A 259 -10.23 17.50 21.94
C LEU A 259 -11.38 18.09 22.75
N ASP A 260 -11.16 19.27 23.31
CA ASP A 260 -12.19 19.97 24.09
C ASP A 260 -13.34 20.46 23.18
N LYS A 261 -13.06 20.64 21.88
CA LYS A 261 -14.01 21.05 20.86
C LYS A 261 -14.04 20.05 19.71
N PHE A 262 -15.14 19.32 19.59
CA PHE A 262 -15.32 18.26 18.58
C PHE A 262 -15.08 18.73 17.14
N SER A 263 -15.50 19.96 16.78
CA SER A 263 -15.33 20.48 15.42
C SER A 263 -13.87 20.60 14.98
N ASP A 264 -12.93 20.63 15.91
CA ASP A 264 -11.51 20.81 15.62
C ASP A 264 -10.90 19.54 15.01
N ASN A 265 -11.57 18.38 15.11
CA ASN A 265 -11.18 17.19 14.34
C ASN A 265 -11.40 17.35 12.83
N PHE A 266 -12.25 18.29 12.42
CA PHE A 266 -12.63 18.53 11.02
C PHE A 266 -12.19 19.92 10.52
N ASN A 267 -11.34 20.60 11.28
CA ASN A 267 -10.78 21.90 10.91
C ASN A 267 -9.35 21.72 10.37
N ALA A 268 -9.09 22.28 9.18
CA ALA A 268 -7.80 22.19 8.52
C ALA A 268 -6.65 22.88 9.29
N ASP A 269 -6.97 23.80 10.20
CA ASP A 269 -5.98 24.50 11.03
C ASP A 269 -5.52 23.66 12.24
N THR A 270 -6.26 22.61 12.62
CA THR A 270 -6.04 21.80 13.83
C THR A 270 -5.71 20.34 13.53
N LYS A 271 -5.15 20.07 12.34
CA LYS A 271 -4.76 18.73 11.86
C LYS A 271 -3.77 18.02 12.79
N ASN A 272 -3.76 16.68 12.72
CA ASN A 272 -2.85 15.81 13.48
C ASN A 272 -2.92 16.07 15.00
N SER A 273 -4.14 16.24 15.49
CA SER A 273 -4.44 16.57 16.88
C SER A 273 -4.10 15.44 17.85
N THR A 274 -4.33 15.65 19.14
CA THR A 274 -4.21 14.61 20.17
C THR A 274 -5.28 13.52 20.07
N GLU A 275 -6.34 13.74 19.30
CA GLU A 275 -7.40 12.76 19.04
C GLU A 275 -7.15 11.97 17.75
N SER A 276 -6.29 12.49 16.87
CA SER A 276 -5.91 11.86 15.61
C SER A 276 -4.97 10.67 15.82
N VAL A 277 -5.51 9.46 15.72
CA VAL A 277 -4.74 8.19 15.80
C VAL A 277 -3.92 7.94 14.53
N PHE A 278 -4.54 8.12 13.36
CA PHE A 278 -3.91 8.04 12.05
C PHE A 278 -4.70 8.91 11.08
N ALA A 279 -4.01 9.70 10.26
CA ALA A 279 -4.62 10.65 9.34
C ALA A 279 -3.95 10.59 7.96
N VAL A 280 -4.76 10.85 6.94
CA VAL A 280 -4.39 10.92 5.52
C VAL A 280 -4.69 12.32 5.03
#